data_AF-A0AAV2S412-F1
#
_entry.id   AF-A0AAV2S412-F1
#
_cell.length_a   1.000
_cell.length_b   1.000
_cell.length_c   1.000
_cell.angle_alpha   90.00
_cell.angle_beta   90.00
_cell.angle_gamma   90.00
#
_symmetry.space_group_name_H-M   'P 1'
#
loop_
_entity.id
_entity.type
_entity.pdbx_description
1 polymer ?
#
loop_
_entity_poly.entity_id
_entity_poly.type
_entity_poly.pdbx_seq_one_letter_code
_entity_poly.pdbx_strand_id
1 'polypeptide(L)'
;SCFDVQWTSPSLLRMFTLSELLSRDLTSDLNAKLYLTEDCQGPQPTLKVQGSLRLSEEKKQSLITESKGDCTPDPDFTHVIIPEYDRVRLQLDWASGTPPQFVNLTHWIGDILQGGVFPSISFNHLNVNNQPLQTVFEATKSLKTSKWSVGVKKSSEVSMVHSVQLPRLVEELLSPRPFKLTLFNKIVMGDTHPICAASDTKVRTFDSFVFDIEPWQCWIVLVNDCWGSDFMITYRKLDKLEVQILWPAGGIRIDMDQSTIKVNLQKVNDEDHTGHYHMFYFEDSTLAMLSNGLSVRVSKQISITVPSRLKGKVCGLCGNMDGEMTSEMEGPQGCIFTDPKLFSLSWMVSGDKCNSWNVYAKQSKIFQLRKTCSKRRNINTGFYLD
;
A
#
# COMPACT_ATOMS: atom_id res chain seq x y z
N SER A 1 -17.79 12.56 31.75
CA SER A 1 -16.58 11.72 31.60
C SER A 1 -16.03 11.90 30.20
N CYS A 2 -14.72 11.83 30.07
CA CYS A 2 -14.01 12.05 28.81
C CYS A 2 -13.16 10.82 28.47
N PHE A 3 -13.23 10.36 27.22
CA PHE A 3 -12.55 9.16 26.74
C PHE A 3 -11.61 9.53 25.59
N ASP A 4 -10.31 9.58 25.88
CA ASP A 4 -9.25 9.86 24.92
C ASP A 4 -8.76 8.55 24.31
N VAL A 5 -8.86 8.42 22.98
CA VAL A 5 -8.52 7.20 22.24
C VAL A 5 -7.48 7.50 21.18
N GLN A 6 -6.35 6.82 21.27
CA GLN A 6 -5.27 6.83 20.29
C GLN A 6 -5.18 5.45 19.65
N TRP A 7 -5.40 5.42 18.34
CA TRP A 7 -5.27 4.23 17.52
C TRP A 7 -4.14 4.41 16.51
N THR A 8 -3.12 3.57 16.58
CA THR A 8 -2.00 3.56 15.65
C THR A 8 -2.05 2.29 14.82
N SER A 9 -2.33 2.45 13.52
CA SER A 9 -2.38 1.34 12.56
C SER A 9 -1.10 1.31 11.72
N PRO A 10 -0.62 0.13 11.28
CA PRO A 10 0.56 0.07 10.43
C PRO A 10 0.30 0.81 9.11
N SER A 11 1.33 1.49 8.62
CA SER A 11 1.28 2.12 7.30
C SER A 11 1.30 1.03 6.24
N LEU A 12 0.17 0.87 5.54
CA LEU A 12 0.08 -0.06 4.41
C LEU A 12 0.71 0.61 3.19
N LEU A 13 1.97 0.25 2.93
CA LEU A 13 2.77 0.84 1.87
C LEU A 13 2.41 0.21 0.53
N ARG A 14 2.15 1.08 -0.45
CA ARG A 14 1.82 0.69 -1.82
C ARG A 14 3.11 0.22 -2.53
N MET A 15 2.96 -0.64 -3.54
CA MET A 15 4.08 -1.26 -4.28
C MET A 15 4.97 -2.24 -3.51
N PHE A 16 4.55 -2.63 -2.30
CA PHE A 16 5.18 -3.74 -1.60
C PHE A 16 4.59 -5.04 -2.15
N THR A 17 5.45 -6.06 -2.27
CA THR A 17 4.98 -7.43 -2.46
C THR A 17 4.31 -7.92 -1.17
N LEU A 18 3.48 -8.97 -1.25
CA LEU A 18 2.89 -9.56 -0.05
C LEU A 18 3.96 -9.99 0.96
N SER A 19 5.06 -10.59 0.48
CA SER A 19 6.18 -11.01 1.34
C SER A 19 6.85 -9.83 2.05
N GLU A 20 7.06 -8.70 1.35
CA GLU A 20 7.63 -7.48 1.92
C GLU A 20 6.69 -6.81 2.92
N LEU A 21 5.39 -6.87 2.69
CA LEU A 21 4.40 -6.35 3.62
C LEU A 21 4.36 -7.20 4.90
N LEU A 22 4.37 -8.52 4.77
CA LEU A 22 4.28 -9.45 5.91
C LEU A 22 5.57 -9.53 6.73
N SER A 23 6.72 -9.12 6.18
CA SER A 23 7.98 -9.02 6.92
C SER A 23 8.05 -7.78 7.83
N ARG A 24 7.16 -6.80 7.64
CA ARG A 24 7.04 -5.63 8.51
C ARG A 24 6.24 -5.92 9.78
N ASP A 25 6.38 -5.03 10.75
CA ASP A 25 5.48 -5.02 11.91
C ASP A 25 4.11 -4.47 11.48
N LEU A 26 3.13 -5.37 11.41
CA LEU A 26 1.74 -5.07 11.07
C LEU A 26 0.87 -4.92 12.32
N THR A 27 1.47 -4.74 13.50
CA THR A 27 0.74 -4.53 14.75
C THR A 27 -0.04 -3.22 14.69
N SER A 28 -1.34 -3.28 14.98
CA SER A 28 -2.11 -2.07 15.33
C SER A 28 -2.17 -1.95 16.84
N ASP A 29 -1.60 -0.88 17.39
CA ASP A 29 -1.66 -0.58 18.81
C ASP A 29 -2.82 0.37 19.14
N LEU A 30 -3.46 0.10 20.28
CA LEU A 30 -4.55 0.88 20.83
C LEU A 30 -4.15 1.37 22.22
N ASN A 31 -4.23 2.67 22.44
CA ASN A 31 -4.06 3.28 23.75
C ASN A 31 -5.26 4.18 24.02
N ALA A 32 -6.03 3.91 25.07
CA ALA A 32 -7.13 4.76 25.48
C ALA A 32 -7.08 5.08 26.97
N LYS A 33 -7.57 6.27 27.33
CA LYS A 33 -7.60 6.77 28.70
C LYS A 33 -8.99 7.33 28.98
N LEU A 34 -9.60 6.85 30.05
CA LEU A 34 -10.87 7.37 30.55
C LEU A 34 -10.61 8.26 31.76
N TYR A 35 -11.17 9.47 31.73
CA TYR A 35 -11.22 10.39 32.86
C TYR A 35 -12.68 10.59 33.27
N LEU A 36 -12.94 10.65 34.58
CA LEU A 36 -14.29 10.97 35.09
C LEU A 36 -14.59 12.48 35.03
N THR A 37 -13.61 13.32 34.67
CA THR A 37 -13.78 14.73 34.36
C THR A 37 -14.30 14.94 32.93
N GLU A 38 -14.78 16.15 32.61
CA GLU A 38 -15.29 16.48 31.27
C GLU A 38 -14.20 16.92 30.30
N ASP A 39 -13.06 17.39 30.79
CA ASP A 39 -11.98 18.02 30.03
C ASP A 39 -10.84 17.06 29.63
N CYS A 40 -10.96 15.77 29.97
CA CYS A 40 -9.85 14.79 29.85
C CYS A 40 -8.58 15.21 30.63
N GLN A 41 -8.70 16.13 31.59
CA GLN A 41 -7.58 16.57 32.41
C GLN A 41 -7.71 16.00 33.83
N GLY A 42 -6.56 15.67 34.42
CA GLY A 42 -6.48 15.12 35.76
C GLY A 42 -5.12 14.48 36.02
N PRO A 43 -4.72 14.32 37.29
CA PRO A 43 -3.41 13.80 37.64
C PRO A 43 -3.21 12.35 37.17
N GLN A 44 -4.27 11.54 37.15
CA GLN A 44 -4.26 10.17 36.61
C GLN A 44 -5.62 9.79 36.00
N PRO A 45 -5.64 9.00 34.90
CA PRO A 45 -6.88 8.48 34.32
C PRO A 45 -7.49 7.38 35.22
N THR A 46 -8.82 7.29 35.22
CA THR A 46 -9.60 6.30 35.97
C THR A 46 -9.47 4.88 35.38
N LEU A 47 -9.39 4.79 34.05
CA LEU A 47 -9.12 3.54 33.33
C LEU A 47 -8.10 3.82 32.24
N LYS A 48 -7.05 2.99 32.17
CA LYS A 48 -6.14 2.91 31.04
C LYS A 48 -6.45 1.64 30.27
N VAL A 49 -6.62 1.76 28.96
CA VAL A 49 -6.77 0.63 28.05
C VAL A 49 -5.55 0.62 27.13
N GLN A 50 -4.84 -0.49 27.10
CA GLN A 50 -3.72 -0.72 26.19
C GLN A 50 -4.00 -1.99 25.41
N GLY A 51 -3.71 -2.01 24.13
CA GLY A 51 -4.04 -3.15 23.30
C GLY A 51 -3.22 -3.24 22.04
N SER A 52 -3.23 -4.44 21.46
CA SER A 52 -2.57 -4.71 20.20
C SER A 52 -3.37 -5.72 19.38
N LEU A 53 -3.55 -5.45 18.10
CA LEU A 53 -4.01 -6.40 17.10
C LEU A 53 -2.83 -6.88 16.27
N ARG A 54 -2.67 -8.19 16.11
CA ARG A 54 -1.50 -8.80 15.45
C ARG A 54 -1.87 -9.92 14.51
N LEU A 55 -0.98 -10.14 13.55
CA LEU A 55 -0.95 -11.32 12.69
C LEU A 55 0.04 -12.34 13.26
N SER A 56 -0.41 -13.56 13.52
CA SER A 56 0.47 -14.67 13.88
C SER A 56 1.32 -15.11 12.69
N GLU A 57 2.49 -15.70 12.97
CA GLU A 57 3.36 -16.27 11.93
C GLU A 57 2.65 -17.36 11.11
N GLU A 58 1.79 -18.15 11.77
CA GLU A 58 0.93 -19.15 11.10
C GLU A 58 -0.02 -18.51 10.09
N LYS A 59 -0.63 -17.37 10.45
CA LYS A 59 -1.52 -16.61 9.57
C LYS A 59 -0.75 -15.98 8.41
N LYS A 60 0.43 -15.40 8.67
CA LYS A 60 1.31 -14.86 7.62
C LYS A 60 1.66 -15.94 6.59
N GLN A 61 2.05 -17.13 7.05
CA GLN A 61 2.36 -18.26 6.16
C GLN A 61 1.15 -18.75 5.36
N SER A 62 -0.03 -18.77 5.99
CA SER A 62 -1.29 -19.09 5.31
C SER A 62 -1.58 -18.10 4.17
N LEU A 63 -1.39 -16.80 4.40
CA LEU A 63 -1.61 -15.76 3.38
C LEU A 63 -0.64 -15.89 2.21
N ILE A 64 0.64 -16.19 2.47
CA ILE A 64 1.63 -16.46 1.42
C ILE A 64 1.20 -17.67 0.58
N THR A 65 0.75 -18.74 1.22
CA THR A 65 0.28 -19.95 0.52
C THR A 65 -0.96 -19.66 -0.32
N GLU A 66 -1.89 -18.88 0.24
CA GLU A 66 -3.12 -18.46 -0.42
C GLU A 66 -2.86 -17.58 -1.66
N SER A 67 -1.81 -16.75 -1.61
CA SER A 67 -1.40 -15.89 -2.72
C SER A 67 -0.79 -16.64 -3.91
N LYS A 68 -0.32 -17.88 -3.73
CA LYS A 68 0.35 -18.68 -4.78
C LYS A 68 -0.60 -19.60 -5.55
N GLY A 69 -1.91 -19.57 -5.27
CA GLY A 69 -2.90 -20.45 -5.90
C GLY A 69 -3.10 -20.20 -7.40
N ASP A 70 -3.60 -21.23 -8.10
CA ASP A 70 -3.67 -21.43 -9.57
C ASP A 70 -4.32 -20.33 -10.43
N CYS A 71 -4.94 -19.30 -9.84
CA CYS A 71 -5.64 -18.23 -10.55
C CYS A 71 -5.33 -16.83 -9.99
N THR A 72 -4.11 -16.60 -9.53
CA THR A 72 -3.68 -15.27 -9.09
C THR A 72 -2.96 -14.55 -10.24
N PRO A 73 -3.35 -13.31 -10.59
CA PRO A 73 -2.54 -12.47 -11.46
C PRO A 73 -1.15 -12.31 -10.86
N ASP A 74 -0.17 -12.12 -11.73
CA ASP A 74 1.26 -12.02 -11.44
C ASP A 74 1.54 -11.38 -10.06
N PRO A 75 2.24 -12.11 -9.15
CA PRO A 75 2.49 -11.67 -7.78
C PRO A 75 3.22 -10.32 -7.69
N ASP A 76 3.90 -9.88 -8.75
CA ASP A 76 4.53 -8.56 -8.83
C ASP A 76 3.51 -7.40 -8.87
N PHE A 77 2.23 -7.67 -9.19
CA PHE A 77 1.18 -6.66 -9.39
C PHE A 77 0.07 -6.69 -8.32
N THR A 78 0.20 -7.50 -7.27
CA THR A 78 -0.82 -7.62 -6.22
C THR A 78 -0.50 -6.77 -4.99
N HIS A 79 -0.94 -5.51 -5.00
CA HIS A 79 -0.81 -4.62 -3.84
C HIS A 79 -1.94 -4.85 -2.83
N VAL A 80 -1.62 -5.64 -1.81
CA VAL A 80 -2.58 -6.05 -0.78
C VAL A 80 -2.57 -5.05 0.38
N ILE A 81 -3.76 -4.73 0.87
CA ILE A 81 -3.99 -3.98 2.12
C ILE A 81 -4.53 -5.02 3.09
N ILE A 82 -3.83 -5.35 4.17
CA ILE A 82 -4.33 -6.37 5.12
C ILE A 82 -4.23 -5.89 6.56
N PRO A 83 -5.39 -5.77 7.21
CA PRO A 83 -5.52 -6.19 8.59
C PRO A 83 -6.48 -7.39 8.66
N GLU A 84 -5.94 -8.61 8.69
CA GLU A 84 -6.67 -9.86 8.99
C GLU A 84 -6.18 -10.39 10.33
N TYR A 85 -6.41 -9.62 11.38
CA TYR A 85 -5.87 -9.91 12.70
C TYR A 85 -6.45 -11.21 13.24
N ASP A 86 -5.57 -12.11 13.68
CA ASP A 86 -5.93 -13.39 14.29
C ASP A 86 -5.46 -13.49 15.76
N ARG A 87 -4.85 -12.41 16.26
CA ARG A 87 -4.42 -12.22 17.64
C ARG A 87 -4.87 -10.85 18.14
N VAL A 88 -5.54 -10.84 19.28
CA VAL A 88 -6.00 -9.63 19.97
C VAL A 88 -5.53 -9.71 21.42
N ARG A 89 -5.00 -8.62 21.94
CA ARG A 89 -4.77 -8.45 23.38
C ARG A 89 -5.21 -7.06 23.79
N LEU A 90 -6.05 -6.97 24.82
CA LEU A 90 -6.46 -5.73 25.46
C LEU A 90 -6.22 -5.85 26.97
N GLN A 91 -5.57 -4.86 27.55
CA GLN A 91 -5.29 -4.74 28.98
C GLN A 91 -5.98 -3.49 29.50
N LEU A 92 -6.77 -3.67 30.55
CA LEU A 92 -7.53 -2.64 31.22
C LEU A 92 -6.98 -2.51 32.64
N ASP A 93 -6.41 -1.35 32.95
CA ASP A 93 -5.84 -1.02 34.25
C ASP A 93 -6.68 0.07 34.92
N TRP A 94 -7.33 -0.28 36.03
CA TRP A 94 -8.15 0.65 36.81
C TRP A 94 -7.30 1.38 37.87
N ALA A 95 -7.60 2.66 38.09
CA ALA A 95 -6.95 3.45 39.13
C ALA A 95 -7.31 2.95 40.55
N SER A 96 -6.39 3.12 41.50
CA SER A 96 -6.66 2.84 42.90
C SER A 96 -7.79 3.75 43.43
N GLY A 97 -8.73 3.16 44.20
CA GLY A 97 -9.90 3.87 44.71
C GLY A 97 -11.07 3.97 43.72
N THR A 98 -10.98 3.37 42.53
CA THR A 98 -12.12 3.25 41.61
C THR A 98 -13.27 2.51 42.29
N PRO A 99 -14.51 3.04 42.27
CA PRO A 99 -15.64 2.38 42.89
C PRO A 99 -15.86 0.95 42.34
N PRO A 100 -16.14 -0.05 43.19
CA PRO A 100 -16.28 -1.44 42.78
C PRO A 100 -17.31 -1.65 41.67
N GLN A 101 -18.37 -0.82 41.58
CA GLN A 101 -19.36 -0.94 40.52
C GLN A 101 -18.77 -0.76 39.10
N PHE A 102 -17.72 0.04 38.93
CA PHE A 102 -17.08 0.25 37.63
C PHE A 102 -16.13 -0.90 37.29
N VAL A 103 -15.36 -1.37 38.26
CA VAL A 103 -14.50 -2.56 38.09
C VAL A 103 -15.38 -3.79 37.80
N ASN A 104 -16.49 -3.94 38.52
CA ASN A 104 -17.48 -5.00 38.32
C ASN A 104 -18.21 -4.93 36.98
N LEU A 105 -18.30 -3.75 36.34
CA LEU A 105 -18.84 -3.65 34.98
C LEU A 105 -17.99 -4.45 33.97
N THR A 106 -16.66 -4.41 34.11
CA THR A 106 -15.74 -5.27 33.34
C THR A 106 -15.94 -6.75 33.67
N HIS A 107 -16.27 -7.07 34.92
CA HIS A 107 -16.63 -8.44 35.31
C HIS A 107 -17.93 -8.90 34.65
N TRP A 108 -18.94 -8.03 34.59
CA TRP A 108 -20.26 -8.28 33.96
C TRP A 108 -20.16 -8.56 32.45
N ILE A 109 -19.25 -7.90 31.73
CA ILE A 109 -18.96 -8.23 30.33
C ILE A 109 -18.50 -9.69 30.21
N GLY A 110 -17.66 -10.16 31.15
CA GLY A 110 -17.28 -11.57 31.24
C GLY A 110 -18.47 -12.50 31.52
N ASP A 111 -19.41 -12.07 32.35
CA ASP A 111 -20.58 -12.87 32.72
C ASP A 111 -21.64 -12.94 31.60
N ILE A 112 -21.79 -11.89 30.78
CA ILE A 112 -22.59 -11.95 29.54
C ILE A 112 -21.98 -12.95 28.56
N LEU A 113 -20.66 -12.89 28.38
CA LEU A 113 -19.96 -13.86 27.52
C LEU A 113 -20.23 -15.28 28.04
N GLN A 114 -20.15 -15.51 29.35
CA GLN A 114 -20.48 -16.78 30.00
C GLN A 114 -21.90 -17.29 29.65
N GLY A 115 -22.92 -16.44 29.69
CA GLY A 115 -24.29 -16.84 29.35
C GLY A 115 -24.49 -17.13 27.86
N GLY A 116 -23.83 -16.37 26.98
CA GLY A 116 -24.00 -16.48 25.52
C GLY A 116 -23.21 -17.62 24.87
N VAL A 117 -22.16 -18.11 25.51
CA VAL A 117 -21.24 -19.10 24.92
C VAL A 117 -21.20 -20.44 25.66
N PHE A 118 -22.07 -20.62 26.66
CA PHE A 118 -22.26 -21.91 27.32
C PHE A 118 -22.73 -22.96 26.29
N PRO A 119 -22.19 -24.20 26.31
CA PRO A 119 -21.25 -24.79 27.29
C PRO A 119 -19.76 -24.68 26.91
N SER A 120 -19.38 -23.84 25.95
CA SER A 120 -18.00 -23.76 25.41
C SER A 120 -17.03 -22.92 26.25
N ILE A 121 -17.36 -22.64 27.52
CA ILE A 121 -16.56 -21.85 28.46
C ILE A 121 -15.99 -22.75 29.57
N SER A 122 -14.74 -22.47 29.96
CA SER A 122 -14.05 -23.09 31.07
C SER A 122 -13.48 -22.03 32.01
N PHE A 123 -13.36 -22.37 33.30
CA PHE A 123 -12.92 -21.46 34.34
C PHE A 123 -11.77 -22.08 35.12
N ASN A 124 -10.76 -21.27 35.42
CA ASN A 124 -9.71 -21.64 36.34
C ASN A 124 -9.65 -20.62 37.47
N HIS A 125 -10.09 -21.06 38.66
CA HIS A 125 -10.05 -20.29 39.91
C HIS A 125 -8.87 -20.68 40.81
N LEU A 126 -8.10 -21.72 40.45
CA LEU A 126 -7.02 -22.26 41.27
C LEU A 126 -5.68 -21.62 40.87
N ASN A 127 -4.93 -21.12 41.85
CA ASN A 127 -3.59 -20.52 41.69
C ASN A 127 -3.52 -19.28 40.78
N VAL A 128 -4.51 -18.39 40.88
CA VAL A 128 -4.56 -17.15 40.10
C VAL A 128 -3.84 -16.01 40.85
N ASN A 129 -2.55 -15.81 40.57
CA ASN A 129 -1.76 -14.67 41.07
C ASN A 129 -1.78 -13.52 40.04
N ASN A 130 -2.97 -13.05 39.66
CA ASN A 130 -3.11 -11.95 38.71
C ASN A 130 -3.01 -10.59 39.43
N GLN A 131 -2.63 -9.55 38.69
CA GLN A 131 -2.55 -8.19 39.23
C GLN A 131 -3.95 -7.69 39.64
N PRO A 132 -4.12 -7.11 40.85
CA PRO A 132 -5.38 -6.52 41.25
C PRO A 132 -5.69 -5.29 40.38
N LEU A 133 -6.99 -5.00 40.19
CA LEU A 133 -7.47 -3.86 39.36
C LEU A 133 -7.04 -3.91 37.88
N GLN A 134 -6.51 -5.04 37.43
CA GLN A 134 -6.17 -5.30 36.04
C GLN A 134 -7.10 -6.37 35.45
N THR A 135 -7.56 -6.14 34.22
CA THR A 135 -8.26 -7.15 33.42
C THR A 135 -7.60 -7.27 32.06
N VAL A 136 -7.27 -8.49 31.64
CA VAL A 136 -6.66 -8.75 30.34
C VAL A 136 -7.57 -9.62 29.49
N PHE A 137 -7.95 -9.13 28.31
CA PHE A 137 -8.63 -9.88 27.27
C PHE A 137 -7.61 -10.34 26.24
N GLU A 138 -7.61 -11.63 25.93
CA GLU A 138 -6.80 -12.21 24.87
C GLU A 138 -7.71 -13.00 23.94
N ALA A 139 -7.63 -12.77 22.63
CA ALA A 139 -8.39 -13.55 21.67
C ALA A 139 -7.48 -14.09 20.55
N THR A 140 -7.72 -15.34 20.16
CA THR A 140 -6.99 -16.03 19.10
C THR A 140 -7.96 -16.67 18.12
N LYS A 141 -7.76 -16.46 16.81
CA LYS A 141 -8.58 -17.08 15.77
C LYS A 141 -7.92 -18.38 15.31
N SER A 142 -8.71 -19.45 15.24
CA SER A 142 -8.27 -20.71 14.64
C SER A 142 -8.31 -20.60 13.12
N LEU A 143 -7.19 -20.86 12.46
CA LEU A 143 -7.12 -20.84 10.98
C LEU A 143 -7.91 -21.98 10.33
N LYS A 144 -8.14 -23.09 11.05
CA LYS A 144 -8.86 -24.26 10.54
C LYS A 144 -10.38 -24.08 10.60
N THR A 145 -10.88 -23.57 11.72
CA THR A 145 -12.33 -23.43 11.96
C THR A 145 -12.84 -22.02 11.72
N SER A 146 -11.95 -21.04 11.58
CA SER A 146 -12.27 -19.60 11.58
C SER A 146 -13.02 -19.11 12.83
N LYS A 147 -12.99 -19.88 13.92
CA LYS A 147 -13.62 -19.53 15.20
C LYS A 147 -12.58 -18.98 16.18
N TRP A 148 -13.04 -18.13 17.10
CA TRP A 148 -12.19 -17.50 18.11
C TRP A 148 -12.15 -18.31 19.41
N SER A 149 -11.01 -18.25 20.08
CA SER A 149 -10.89 -18.53 21.51
C SER A 149 -10.63 -17.22 22.24
N VAL A 150 -11.38 -16.95 23.30
CA VAL A 150 -11.31 -15.69 24.06
C VAL A 150 -11.01 -16.02 25.52
N GLY A 151 -9.89 -15.52 26.03
CA GLY A 151 -9.50 -15.57 27.42
C GLY A 151 -9.70 -14.23 28.09
N VAL A 152 -10.21 -14.25 29.33
CA VAL A 152 -10.35 -13.08 30.19
C VAL A 152 -9.66 -13.38 31.52
N LYS A 153 -8.58 -12.65 31.80
CA LYS A 153 -7.83 -12.74 33.05
C LYS A 153 -8.27 -11.60 33.96
N LYS A 154 -8.95 -11.95 35.05
CA LYS A 154 -9.38 -11.07 36.14
C LYS A 154 -8.43 -11.29 37.34
N SER A 155 -8.50 -10.44 38.36
CA SER A 155 -7.63 -10.55 39.55
C SER A 155 -7.77 -11.88 40.31
N SER A 156 -8.94 -12.50 40.28
CA SER A 156 -9.26 -13.72 41.04
C SER A 156 -9.55 -14.95 40.17
N GLU A 157 -9.57 -14.80 38.84
CA GLU A 157 -10.08 -15.83 37.94
C GLU A 157 -9.49 -15.67 36.54
N VAL A 158 -9.32 -16.81 35.85
CA VAL A 158 -9.16 -16.84 34.39
C VAL A 158 -10.31 -17.59 33.76
N SER A 159 -11.05 -16.91 32.88
CA SER A 159 -12.14 -17.50 32.09
C SER A 159 -11.64 -17.72 30.65
N MET A 160 -11.90 -18.88 30.06
CA MET A 160 -11.55 -19.18 28.67
C MET A 160 -12.73 -19.75 27.91
N VAL A 161 -13.02 -19.16 26.76
CA VAL A 161 -14.05 -19.57 25.83
C VAL A 161 -13.39 -20.08 24.57
N HIS A 162 -13.80 -21.24 24.06
CA HIS A 162 -13.26 -21.80 22.83
C HIS A 162 -14.31 -21.87 21.74
N SER A 163 -13.86 -21.75 20.49
CA SER A 163 -14.66 -22.00 19.30
C SER A 163 -15.94 -21.16 19.20
N VAL A 164 -15.82 -19.85 19.41
CA VAL A 164 -16.94 -18.90 19.32
C VAL A 164 -16.88 -18.02 18.09
N GLN A 165 -18.06 -17.59 17.65
CA GLN A 165 -18.22 -16.55 16.63
C GLN A 165 -18.33 -15.21 17.34
N LEU A 166 -17.51 -14.23 16.96
CA LEU A 166 -17.65 -12.87 17.47
C LEU A 166 -18.86 -12.18 16.81
N PRO A 167 -19.44 -11.16 17.48
CA PRO A 167 -20.44 -10.30 16.84
C PRO A 167 -19.90 -9.75 15.52
N ARG A 168 -20.78 -9.65 14.51
CA ARG A 168 -20.39 -9.26 13.14
C ARG A 168 -19.58 -7.96 13.09
N LEU A 169 -19.98 -6.94 13.85
CA LEU A 169 -19.28 -5.66 13.91
C LEU A 169 -17.81 -5.81 14.39
N VAL A 170 -17.58 -6.69 15.37
CA VAL A 170 -16.24 -6.96 15.91
C VAL A 170 -15.42 -7.77 14.90
N GLU A 171 -16.04 -8.76 14.26
CA GLU A 171 -15.41 -9.55 13.21
C GLU A 171 -15.01 -8.68 12.00
N GLU A 172 -15.87 -7.74 11.60
CA GLU A 172 -15.60 -6.78 10.52
C GLU A 172 -14.49 -5.77 10.89
N LEU A 173 -14.30 -5.45 12.17
CA LEU A 173 -13.17 -4.62 12.61
C LEU A 173 -11.84 -5.38 12.55
N LEU A 174 -11.84 -6.65 13.00
CA LEU A 174 -10.62 -7.47 13.10
C LEU A 174 -10.21 -8.09 11.76
N SER A 175 -11.19 -8.41 10.92
CA SER A 175 -11.04 -9.11 9.65
C SER A 175 -12.11 -8.61 8.66
N PRO A 176 -12.05 -7.34 8.22
CA PRO A 176 -13.08 -6.70 7.40
C PRO A 176 -13.47 -7.49 6.16
N ARG A 177 -12.51 -8.13 5.48
CA ARG A 177 -12.75 -9.05 4.36
C ARG A 177 -11.63 -10.09 4.19
N PRO A 178 -11.94 -11.34 3.77
CA PRO A 178 -10.93 -12.32 3.40
C PRO A 178 -10.00 -11.83 2.27
N PHE A 179 -8.74 -12.22 2.33
CA PHE A 179 -7.65 -11.80 1.47
C PHE A 179 -8.02 -11.99 -0.01
N LYS A 180 -8.49 -13.20 -0.36
CA LYS A 180 -8.97 -13.52 -1.71
C LYS A 180 -10.08 -12.59 -2.19
N LEU A 181 -11.02 -12.22 -1.32
CA LEU A 181 -12.16 -11.38 -1.68
C LEU A 181 -11.74 -9.91 -1.81
N THR A 182 -10.83 -9.44 -0.98
CA THR A 182 -10.22 -8.11 -1.10
C THR A 182 -9.39 -8.01 -2.38
N LEU A 183 -8.61 -9.04 -2.68
CA LEU A 183 -7.82 -9.15 -3.90
C LEU A 183 -8.73 -9.17 -5.14
N PHE A 184 -9.73 -10.05 -5.16
CA PHE A 184 -10.70 -10.17 -6.25
C PHE A 184 -11.50 -8.88 -6.44
N ASN A 185 -12.05 -8.28 -5.38
CA ASN A 185 -12.80 -7.03 -5.51
C ASN A 185 -11.93 -5.88 -6.00
N LYS A 186 -10.68 -5.76 -5.56
CA LYS A 186 -9.77 -4.74 -6.10
C LYS A 186 -9.53 -4.91 -7.60
N ILE A 187 -9.38 -6.15 -8.04
CA ILE A 187 -9.20 -6.49 -9.46
C ILE A 187 -10.50 -6.18 -10.24
N VAL A 188 -11.66 -6.61 -9.74
CA VAL A 188 -12.96 -6.50 -10.43
C VAL A 188 -13.51 -5.07 -10.39
N MET A 189 -13.35 -4.35 -9.27
CA MET A 189 -13.79 -2.96 -9.13
C MET A 189 -12.78 -1.97 -9.72
N GLY A 190 -11.61 -2.43 -10.18
CA GLY A 190 -10.58 -1.55 -10.76
C GLY A 190 -9.89 -0.64 -9.73
N ASP A 191 -9.96 -0.99 -8.44
CA ASP A 191 -9.38 -0.22 -7.32
C ASP A 191 -7.84 -0.36 -7.23
N THR A 192 -7.24 -1.15 -8.11
CA THR A 192 -5.80 -1.11 -8.34
C THR A 192 -5.46 0.20 -9.04
N HIS A 193 -4.63 1.03 -8.42
CA HIS A 193 -4.06 2.18 -9.11
C HIS A 193 -3.40 1.66 -10.39
N PRO A 194 -3.60 2.30 -11.54
CA PRO A 194 -2.99 1.84 -12.77
C PRO A 194 -1.47 1.82 -12.60
N ILE A 195 -0.86 0.67 -12.91
CA ILE A 195 0.58 0.45 -12.82
C ILE A 195 1.12 0.39 -14.24
N CYS A 196 2.01 1.31 -14.58
CA CYS A 196 2.83 1.18 -15.77
C CYS A 196 4.04 0.30 -15.43
N ALA A 197 4.37 -0.66 -16.30
CA ALA A 197 5.55 -1.50 -16.17
C ALA A 197 6.44 -1.40 -17.41
N ALA A 198 7.75 -1.22 -17.23
CA ALA A 198 8.71 -1.14 -18.33
C ALA A 198 9.91 -2.07 -18.08
N SER A 199 10.16 -2.98 -19.02
CA SER A 199 11.35 -3.85 -19.04
C SER A 199 12.34 -3.36 -20.10
N ASP A 200 13.31 -4.21 -20.46
CA ASP A 200 14.25 -3.97 -21.56
C ASP A 200 13.61 -4.15 -22.96
N THR A 201 12.50 -4.88 -23.03
CA THR A 201 11.91 -5.37 -24.28
C THR A 201 10.44 -5.03 -24.42
N LYS A 202 9.75 -4.68 -23.32
CA LYS A 202 8.31 -4.42 -23.32
C LYS A 202 7.94 -3.28 -22.41
N VAL A 203 6.85 -2.60 -22.76
CA VAL A 203 6.15 -1.67 -21.89
C VAL A 203 4.69 -2.08 -21.79
N ARG A 204 4.17 -2.09 -20.57
CA ARG A 204 2.74 -2.16 -20.26
C ARG A 204 2.32 -0.80 -19.73
N THR A 205 1.38 -0.16 -20.40
CA THR A 205 0.88 1.17 -20.03
C THR A 205 -0.02 1.13 -18.81
N PHE A 206 -0.42 2.32 -18.33
CA PHE A 206 -1.39 2.46 -17.25
C PHE A 206 -2.75 1.80 -17.58
N ASP A 207 -3.16 1.86 -18.84
CA ASP A 207 -4.41 1.25 -19.33
C ASP A 207 -4.20 -0.18 -19.84
N SER A 208 -3.11 -0.83 -19.41
CA SER A 208 -2.76 -2.23 -19.66
C SER A 208 -2.51 -2.60 -21.13
N PHE A 209 -2.27 -1.62 -22.00
CA PHE A 209 -1.80 -1.87 -23.36
C PHE A 209 -0.33 -2.29 -23.34
N VAL A 210 0.03 -3.34 -24.09
CA VAL A 210 1.40 -3.90 -24.10
C VAL A 210 2.00 -3.78 -25.50
N PHE A 211 3.22 -3.26 -25.58
CA PHE A 211 3.98 -3.18 -26.82
C PHE A 211 5.47 -3.47 -26.62
N ASP A 212 6.10 -3.93 -27.69
CA ASP A 212 7.53 -4.24 -27.69
C ASP A 212 8.37 -2.98 -27.92
N ILE A 213 9.52 -2.90 -27.25
CA ILE A 213 10.51 -1.85 -27.39
C ILE A 213 11.89 -2.44 -27.65
N GLU A 214 12.79 -1.62 -28.18
CA GLU A 214 14.22 -1.95 -28.24
C GLU A 214 14.97 -1.18 -27.14
N PRO A 215 15.98 -1.79 -26.50
CA PRO A 215 16.76 -1.09 -25.49
C PRO A 215 17.63 -0.02 -26.14
N TRP A 216 17.60 1.19 -25.57
CA TRP A 216 18.41 2.32 -26.01
C TRP A 216 19.34 2.82 -24.89
N GLN A 217 20.52 3.30 -25.27
CA GLN A 217 21.49 3.91 -24.34
C GLN A 217 21.10 5.33 -23.90
N CYS A 218 20.12 5.93 -24.57
CA CYS A 218 19.62 7.28 -24.30
C CYS A 218 18.44 7.24 -23.32
N TRP A 219 18.21 8.37 -22.64
CA TRP A 219 17.04 8.55 -21.80
C TRP A 219 15.76 8.61 -22.63
N ILE A 220 14.72 7.94 -22.14
CA ILE A 220 13.39 7.92 -22.75
C ILE A 220 12.36 8.26 -21.68
N VAL A 221 11.37 9.09 -22.04
CA VAL A 221 10.29 9.49 -21.12
C VAL A 221 9.30 8.35 -20.94
N LEU A 222 9.23 7.78 -19.74
CA LEU A 222 8.17 6.83 -19.36
C LEU A 222 6.87 7.58 -19.05
N VAL A 223 6.97 8.62 -18.23
CA VAL A 223 5.83 9.42 -17.77
C VAL A 223 6.26 10.86 -17.62
N ASN A 224 5.42 11.79 -18.04
CA ASN A 224 5.55 13.21 -17.80
C ASN A 224 4.18 13.78 -17.44
N ASP A 225 4.13 14.78 -16.56
CA ASP A 225 2.92 15.59 -16.38
C ASP A 225 2.82 16.61 -17.53
N CYS A 226 1.88 16.38 -18.44
CA CYS A 226 1.80 17.11 -19.70
C CYS A 226 0.85 18.31 -19.62
N TRP A 227 0.24 18.55 -18.46
CA TRP A 227 -0.60 19.73 -18.21
C TRP A 227 -0.05 20.64 -17.11
N GLY A 228 0.54 20.09 -16.05
CA GLY A 228 1.08 20.88 -14.93
C GLY A 228 2.61 21.01 -14.91
N SER A 229 3.33 20.18 -15.69
CA SER A 229 4.79 20.05 -15.59
C SER A 229 5.29 19.74 -14.16
N ASP A 230 4.48 19.04 -13.35
CA ASP A 230 4.78 18.67 -11.97
C ASP A 230 5.96 17.70 -11.90
N PHE A 231 6.07 16.71 -12.79
CA PHE A 231 7.18 15.75 -12.77
C PHE A 231 7.46 15.13 -14.13
N MET A 232 8.65 14.53 -14.25
CA MET A 232 9.05 13.69 -15.38
C MET A 232 9.82 12.47 -14.87
N ILE A 233 9.46 11.28 -15.36
CA ILE A 233 10.15 10.02 -15.12
C ILE A 233 10.72 9.54 -16.44
N THR A 234 12.05 9.44 -16.49
CA THR A 234 12.79 8.89 -17.62
C THR A 234 13.53 7.64 -17.22
N TYR A 235 13.76 6.75 -18.18
CA TYR A 235 14.59 5.57 -17.97
C TYR A 235 15.58 5.37 -19.12
N ARG A 236 16.61 4.56 -18.86
CA ARG A 236 17.48 4.01 -19.89
C ARG A 236 17.98 2.64 -19.48
N LYS A 237 18.43 1.86 -20.46
CA LYS A 237 19.07 0.56 -20.23
C LYS A 237 20.52 0.61 -20.72
N LEU A 238 21.45 0.55 -19.77
CA LEU A 238 22.85 0.22 -20.03
C LEU A 238 23.07 -1.23 -19.60
N ASP A 239 23.96 -1.49 -18.65
CA ASP A 239 24.12 -2.82 -18.02
C ASP A 239 22.92 -3.17 -17.12
N LYS A 240 22.33 -2.17 -16.47
CA LYS A 240 21.10 -2.26 -15.65
C LYS A 240 20.08 -1.20 -16.04
N LEU A 241 18.85 -1.35 -15.57
CA LEU A 241 17.82 -0.33 -15.70
C LEU A 241 18.17 0.84 -14.78
N GLU A 242 18.26 2.03 -15.36
CA GLU A 242 18.47 3.28 -14.63
C GLU A 242 17.23 4.16 -14.83
N VAL A 243 16.73 4.72 -13.73
CA VAL A 243 15.57 5.61 -13.72
C VAL A 243 15.96 6.95 -13.14
N GLN A 244 15.44 8.01 -13.74
CA GLN A 244 15.57 9.37 -13.26
C GLN A 244 14.17 9.98 -13.09
N ILE A 245 13.91 10.51 -11.90
CA ILE A 245 12.69 11.23 -11.54
C ILE A 245 13.09 12.69 -11.32
N LEU A 246 12.45 13.59 -12.06
CA LEU A 246 12.53 15.03 -11.84
C LEU A 246 11.21 15.50 -11.25
N TRP A 247 11.28 16.11 -10.06
CA TRP A 247 10.14 16.76 -9.42
C TRP A 247 10.50 18.23 -9.11
N PRO A 248 10.30 19.14 -10.09
CA PRO A 248 10.70 20.54 -9.97
C PRO A 248 10.05 21.28 -8.80
N ALA A 249 8.75 21.04 -8.54
CA ALA A 249 8.03 21.68 -7.44
C ALA A 249 8.62 21.36 -6.07
N GLY A 250 9.20 20.16 -5.91
CA GLY A 250 9.93 19.75 -4.70
C GLY A 250 11.42 20.08 -4.71
N GLY A 251 11.97 20.60 -5.82
CA GLY A 251 13.42 20.77 -5.97
C GLY A 251 14.22 19.46 -5.90
N ILE A 252 13.58 18.34 -6.27
CA ILE A 252 14.11 16.99 -6.08
C ILE A 252 14.39 16.34 -7.43
N ARG A 253 15.60 15.81 -7.55
CA ARG A 253 16.01 14.87 -8.59
C ARG A 253 16.40 13.56 -7.95
N ILE A 254 15.80 12.46 -8.39
CA ILE A 254 16.12 11.10 -7.93
C ILE A 254 16.72 10.33 -9.10
N ASP A 255 17.94 9.83 -8.94
CA ASP A 255 18.55 8.88 -9.87
C ASP A 255 18.63 7.52 -9.15
N MET A 256 17.97 6.49 -9.69
CA MET A 256 17.86 5.19 -9.03
C MET A 256 18.04 4.01 -10.00
N ASP A 257 18.47 2.88 -9.44
CA ASP A 257 18.55 1.58 -10.11
C ASP A 257 18.13 0.47 -9.13
N GLN A 258 18.20 -0.80 -9.52
CA GLN A 258 17.81 -1.95 -8.68
C GLN A 258 18.52 -2.05 -7.31
N SER A 259 19.59 -1.28 -7.08
CA SER A 259 20.45 -1.36 -5.89
C SER A 259 20.79 -0.02 -5.24
N THR A 260 20.69 1.10 -5.96
CA THR A 260 21.09 2.42 -5.44
C THR A 260 20.06 3.49 -5.71
N ILE A 261 19.85 4.39 -4.75
CA ILE A 261 19.08 5.63 -4.91
C ILE A 261 19.99 6.81 -4.58
N LYS A 262 19.95 7.84 -5.43
CA LYS A 262 20.61 9.12 -5.21
C LYS A 262 19.58 10.23 -5.29
N VAL A 263 19.51 11.07 -4.25
CA VAL A 263 18.70 12.28 -4.23
C VAL A 263 19.62 13.47 -4.40
N ASN A 264 19.37 14.30 -5.42
CA ASN A 264 20.20 15.47 -5.76
C ASN A 264 21.70 15.14 -5.81
N LEU A 265 22.04 14.02 -6.46
CA LEU A 265 23.39 13.45 -6.62
C LEU A 265 24.04 12.85 -5.36
N GLN A 266 23.39 12.94 -4.20
CA GLN A 266 23.88 12.34 -2.96
C GLN A 266 23.26 10.95 -2.77
N LYS A 267 24.10 9.95 -2.45
CA LYS A 267 23.61 8.62 -2.11
C LYS A 267 22.86 8.67 -0.79
N VAL A 268 21.68 8.06 -0.77
CA VAL A 268 20.86 7.91 0.44
C VAL A 268 21.08 6.51 0.97
N ASN A 269 21.62 6.35 2.18
CA ASN A 269 22.10 5.04 2.65
C ASN A 269 21.09 4.24 3.48
N ASP A 270 20.02 4.85 3.97
CA ASP A 270 18.96 4.19 4.76
C ASP A 270 17.60 4.83 4.45
N GLU A 271 16.51 4.33 5.05
CA GLU A 271 15.15 4.90 4.99
C GLU A 271 15.15 6.40 5.37
N ASP A 272 15.48 7.26 4.40
CA ASP A 272 15.49 8.70 4.58
C ASP A 272 14.05 9.19 4.50
N HIS A 273 13.53 9.52 5.67
CA HIS A 273 12.21 10.08 5.86
C HIS A 273 12.33 11.59 5.97
N THR A 274 12.37 12.24 4.80
CA THR A 274 12.03 13.65 4.75
C THR A 274 10.50 13.76 4.63
N GLY A 275 9.91 14.90 5.01
CA GLY A 275 8.49 15.15 4.75
C GLY A 275 8.10 15.09 3.26
N HIS A 276 9.09 14.98 2.36
CA HIS A 276 8.90 14.98 0.91
C HIS A 276 8.95 13.58 0.27
N TYR A 277 9.64 12.61 0.85
CA TYR A 277 9.83 11.29 0.25
C TYR A 277 10.20 10.20 1.26
N HIS A 278 9.98 8.94 0.86
CA HIS A 278 10.39 7.73 1.56
C HIS A 278 11.07 6.79 0.57
N MET A 279 12.29 6.36 0.88
CA MET A 279 13.09 5.45 0.07
C MET A 279 13.19 4.09 0.75
N PHE A 280 13.01 3.02 0.00
CA PHE A 280 13.15 1.64 0.50
C PHE A 280 14.14 0.86 -0.34
N TYR A 281 14.93 0.04 0.34
CA TYR A 281 15.89 -0.88 -0.23
C TYR A 281 15.46 -2.32 0.06
N PHE A 282 15.43 -3.14 -0.99
CA PHE A 282 15.17 -4.58 -0.91
C PHE A 282 16.36 -5.33 -1.52
N GLU A 283 16.36 -6.66 -1.42
CA GLU A 283 17.48 -7.50 -1.87
C GLU A 283 17.76 -7.35 -3.38
N ASP A 284 16.72 -7.24 -4.19
CA ASP A 284 16.80 -7.21 -5.66
C ASP A 284 16.08 -6.00 -6.28
N SER A 285 15.72 -5.01 -5.47
CA SER A 285 14.97 -3.85 -5.93
C SER A 285 15.05 -2.65 -5.00
N THR A 286 14.72 -1.49 -5.56
CA THR A 286 14.59 -0.23 -4.83
C THR A 286 13.22 0.38 -5.06
N LEU A 287 12.74 1.16 -4.10
CA LEU A 287 11.44 1.82 -4.17
C LEU A 287 11.51 3.26 -3.66
N ALA A 288 11.07 4.19 -4.50
CA ALA A 288 10.92 5.60 -4.18
C ALA A 288 9.44 5.96 -4.08
N MET A 289 9.00 6.43 -2.91
CA MET A 289 7.66 6.97 -2.68
C MET A 289 7.77 8.47 -2.39
N LEU A 290 7.09 9.30 -3.17
CA LEU A 290 7.09 10.76 -3.00
C LEU A 290 5.78 11.20 -2.34
N SER A 291 5.86 12.26 -1.54
CA SER A 291 4.72 12.87 -0.83
C SER A 291 3.61 13.38 -1.77
N ASN A 292 3.92 13.66 -3.03
CA ASN A 292 2.94 14.04 -4.05
C ASN A 292 2.12 12.84 -4.59
N GLY A 293 2.37 11.63 -4.09
CA GLY A 293 1.70 10.38 -4.47
C GLY A 293 2.38 9.60 -5.58
N LEU A 294 3.52 10.08 -6.12
CA LEU A 294 4.33 9.33 -7.08
C LEU A 294 5.09 8.21 -6.40
N SER A 295 5.35 7.17 -7.17
CA SER A 295 5.72 5.90 -6.61
C SER A 295 6.38 5.05 -7.70
N VAL A 296 7.69 4.79 -7.55
CA VAL A 296 8.52 4.13 -8.57
C VAL A 296 9.35 3.02 -7.95
N ARG A 297 9.20 1.81 -8.49
CA ARG A 297 9.99 0.62 -8.13
C ARG A 297 10.92 0.24 -9.27
N VAL A 298 12.16 -0.10 -8.96
CA VAL A 298 13.12 -0.63 -9.94
C VAL A 298 13.62 -1.98 -9.46
N SER A 299 13.29 -3.03 -10.22
CA SER A 299 13.79 -4.40 -10.09
C SER A 299 14.37 -4.85 -11.44
N LYS A 300 14.07 -6.08 -11.89
CA LYS A 300 14.24 -6.51 -13.30
C LYS A 300 13.34 -5.72 -14.27
N GLN A 301 12.29 -5.09 -13.75
CA GLN A 301 11.43 -4.16 -14.47
C GLN A 301 11.22 -2.89 -13.64
N ILE A 302 10.78 -1.82 -14.29
CA ILE A 302 10.39 -0.57 -13.65
C ILE A 302 8.87 -0.62 -13.47
N SER A 303 8.36 -0.32 -12.28
CA SER A 303 6.93 -0.19 -12.01
C SER A 303 6.62 1.20 -11.49
N ILE A 304 5.62 1.86 -12.08
CA ILE A 304 5.27 3.24 -11.77
C ILE A 304 3.79 3.30 -11.40
N THR A 305 3.48 4.00 -10.32
CA THR A 305 2.13 4.48 -10.03
C THR A 305 2.12 5.99 -9.93
N VAL A 306 1.03 6.57 -10.42
CA VAL A 306 0.76 8.00 -10.35
C VAL A 306 -0.55 8.24 -9.60
N PRO A 307 -0.70 9.38 -8.91
CA PRO A 307 -1.94 9.68 -8.19
C PRO A 307 -3.11 9.86 -9.16
N SER A 308 -4.30 9.37 -8.79
CA SER A 308 -5.50 9.38 -9.64
C SER A 308 -5.93 10.77 -10.12
N ARG A 309 -5.50 11.85 -9.44
CA ARG A 309 -5.71 13.25 -9.88
C ARG A 309 -5.09 13.56 -11.25
N LEU A 310 -4.15 12.72 -11.69
CA LEU A 310 -3.44 12.84 -12.96
C LEU A 310 -4.05 11.99 -14.09
N LYS A 311 -5.24 11.40 -13.88
CA LYS A 311 -5.97 10.66 -14.92
C LYS A 311 -6.18 11.53 -16.17
N GLY A 312 -5.74 11.01 -17.32
CA GLY A 312 -5.72 11.72 -18.61
C GLY A 312 -4.67 12.84 -18.74
N LYS A 313 -3.93 13.18 -17.65
CA LYS A 313 -3.01 14.34 -17.59
C LYS A 313 -1.56 14.01 -17.86
N VAL A 314 -1.23 12.72 -17.86
CA VAL A 314 0.14 12.24 -18.08
C VAL A 314 0.35 11.91 -19.55
N CYS A 315 1.61 11.87 -19.99
CA CYS A 315 1.97 11.35 -21.30
C CYS A 315 3.39 10.76 -21.28
N GLY A 316 3.72 9.90 -22.25
CA GLY A 316 4.98 9.15 -22.30
C GLY A 316 4.76 7.73 -22.81
N LEU A 317 5.75 6.84 -22.64
CA LEU A 317 5.58 5.43 -22.99
C LEU A 317 4.51 4.71 -22.17
N CYS A 318 4.17 5.21 -20.99
CA CYS A 318 3.13 4.65 -20.13
C CYS A 318 1.71 5.03 -20.54
N GLY A 319 1.51 5.69 -21.68
CA GLY A 319 0.20 6.16 -22.13
C GLY A 319 -0.26 7.42 -21.40
N ASN A 320 -1.55 7.71 -21.50
CA ASN A 320 -2.16 8.93 -20.93
C ASN A 320 -3.01 8.66 -19.67
N MET A 321 -3.21 7.38 -19.32
CA MET A 321 -4.00 6.96 -18.16
C MET A 321 -5.43 7.52 -18.22
N ASP A 322 -6.13 7.40 -19.34
CA ASP A 322 -7.52 7.82 -19.45
C ASP A 322 -8.51 6.66 -19.27
N GLY A 323 -8.02 5.42 -19.26
CA GLY A 323 -8.83 4.20 -19.15
C GLY A 323 -9.11 3.53 -20.49
N GLU A 324 -8.58 4.05 -21.61
CA GLU A 324 -8.79 3.52 -22.96
C GLU A 324 -7.49 3.02 -23.59
N MET A 325 -7.48 1.79 -24.10
CA MET A 325 -6.31 1.23 -24.79
C MET A 325 -6.08 1.80 -26.21
N THR A 326 -6.97 2.66 -26.72
CA THR A 326 -7.04 2.97 -28.16
C THR A 326 -5.95 3.93 -28.65
N SER A 327 -5.39 4.76 -27.77
CA SER A 327 -4.45 5.83 -28.12
C SER A 327 -3.17 5.81 -27.29
N GLU A 328 -2.80 4.63 -26.78
CA GLU A 328 -1.70 4.47 -25.83
C GLU A 328 -0.30 4.71 -26.43
N MET A 329 -0.18 4.66 -27.77
CA MET A 329 1.04 5.02 -28.50
C MET A 329 1.00 6.46 -29.06
N GLU A 330 0.44 7.40 -28.30
CA GLU A 330 0.42 8.83 -28.64
C GLU A 330 1.78 9.48 -28.30
N GLY A 331 2.51 9.94 -29.32
CA GLY A 331 3.80 10.61 -29.14
C GLY A 331 3.66 12.08 -28.70
N PRO A 332 4.77 12.78 -28.41
CA PRO A 332 4.77 14.11 -27.77
C PRO A 332 4.11 15.25 -28.56
N GLN A 333 3.73 15.02 -29.82
CA GLN A 333 3.04 16.00 -30.68
C GLN A 333 1.62 15.56 -31.07
N GLY A 334 1.07 14.60 -30.32
CA GLY A 334 -0.29 14.07 -30.48
C GLY A 334 -0.48 13.11 -31.66
N CYS A 335 0.62 12.66 -32.27
CA CYS A 335 0.57 11.63 -33.30
C CYS A 335 0.39 10.26 -32.68
N ILE A 336 -0.57 9.49 -33.17
CA ILE A 336 -0.75 8.08 -32.78
C ILE A 336 0.13 7.22 -33.67
N PHE A 337 1.07 6.50 -33.07
CA PHE A 337 2.00 5.61 -33.76
C PHE A 337 1.42 4.20 -33.85
N THR A 338 1.74 3.50 -34.95
CA THR A 338 1.43 2.07 -35.11
C THR A 338 2.66 1.18 -34.97
N ASP A 339 3.87 1.75 -35.12
CA ASP A 339 5.14 1.08 -34.90
C ASP A 339 5.69 1.44 -33.51
N PRO A 340 5.74 0.47 -32.58
CA PRO A 340 6.26 0.66 -31.23
C PRO A 340 7.72 1.16 -31.17
N LYS A 341 8.55 0.82 -32.17
CA LYS A 341 9.94 1.26 -32.23
C LYS A 341 10.02 2.74 -32.57
N LEU A 342 9.21 3.21 -33.52
CA LEU A 342 9.12 4.63 -33.85
C LEU A 342 8.47 5.43 -32.71
N PHE A 343 7.47 4.84 -32.05
CA PHE A 343 6.85 5.42 -30.87
C PHE A 343 7.86 5.65 -29.74
N SER A 344 8.60 4.61 -29.35
CA SER A 344 9.63 4.70 -28.30
C SER A 344 10.73 5.71 -28.63
N LEU A 345 11.20 5.73 -29.88
CA LEU A 345 12.16 6.72 -30.36
C LEU A 345 11.62 8.16 -30.31
N SER A 346 10.31 8.36 -30.41
CA SER A 346 9.70 9.69 -30.37
C SER A 346 9.74 10.35 -28.99
N TRP A 347 9.88 9.55 -27.94
CA TRP A 347 10.00 9.95 -26.53
C TRP A 347 11.44 9.99 -26.01
N MET A 348 12.42 9.79 -26.89
CA MET A 348 13.83 9.87 -26.54
C MET A 348 14.26 11.31 -26.31
N VAL A 349 14.98 11.54 -25.21
CA VAL A 349 15.56 12.85 -24.84
C VAL A 349 17.08 12.77 -24.83
N SER A 350 17.71 13.89 -25.16
CA SER A 350 19.18 13.99 -25.13
C SER A 350 19.68 13.97 -23.69
N GLY A 351 20.86 13.38 -23.46
CA GLY A 351 21.47 13.34 -22.13
C GLY A 351 22.89 12.77 -22.16
N ASP A 352 23.44 12.52 -20.98
CA ASP A 352 24.76 11.91 -20.82
C ASP A 352 24.82 10.54 -21.50
N LYS A 353 25.96 10.20 -22.10
CA LYS A 353 26.22 8.91 -22.78
C LYS A 353 25.28 8.59 -23.96
N CYS A 354 24.45 9.54 -24.39
CA CYS A 354 23.62 9.44 -25.58
C CYS A 354 24.31 10.11 -26.77
N ASN A 355 24.63 9.35 -27.82
CA ASN A 355 25.19 9.94 -29.05
C ASN A 355 24.08 10.66 -29.82
N SER A 356 24.11 12.00 -29.78
CA SER A 356 23.14 12.87 -30.41
C SER A 356 23.00 12.64 -31.92
N TRP A 357 24.09 12.30 -32.63
CA TRP A 357 24.04 12.00 -34.08
C TRP A 357 23.18 10.77 -34.40
N ASN A 358 23.25 9.71 -33.58
CA ASN A 358 22.44 8.51 -33.73
C ASN A 358 20.94 8.79 -33.46
N VAL A 359 20.65 9.72 -32.55
CA VAL A 359 19.29 10.18 -32.26
C VAL A 359 18.72 10.96 -33.45
N TYR A 360 19.44 11.97 -33.93
CA TYR A 360 18.97 12.81 -35.05
C TYR A 360 18.77 12.03 -36.35
N ALA A 361 19.68 11.10 -36.68
CA ALA A 361 19.55 10.27 -37.87
C ALA A 361 18.28 9.39 -37.84
N LYS A 362 17.93 8.86 -36.66
CA LYS A 362 16.74 8.01 -36.47
C LYS A 362 15.44 8.82 -36.34
N GLN A 363 15.51 10.05 -35.80
CA GLN A 363 14.36 10.96 -35.70
C GLN A 363 13.91 11.54 -37.04
N SER A 364 14.72 11.49 -38.10
CA SER A 364 14.32 11.90 -39.45
C SER A 364 13.05 11.17 -39.96
N LYS A 365 12.91 9.87 -39.66
CA LYS A 365 11.72 9.07 -39.98
C LYS A 365 10.49 9.54 -39.19
N ILE A 366 10.67 9.89 -37.93
CA ILE A 366 9.60 10.43 -37.07
C ILE A 366 9.12 11.78 -37.60
N PHE A 367 10.04 12.64 -38.07
CA PHE A 367 9.67 13.94 -38.63
C PHE A 367 8.76 13.82 -39.85
N GLN A 368 9.02 12.85 -40.74
CA GLN A 368 8.15 12.61 -41.89
C GLN A 368 6.80 12.00 -41.47
N LEU A 369 6.82 11.00 -40.58
CA LEU A 369 5.59 10.37 -40.08
C LEU A 369 4.66 11.39 -39.41
N ARG A 370 5.22 12.36 -38.68
CA ARG A 370 4.45 13.43 -38.01
C ARG A 370 3.63 14.31 -38.97
N LYS A 371 4.03 14.43 -40.23
CA LYS A 371 3.27 15.22 -41.21
C LYS A 371 1.97 14.54 -41.63
N THR A 372 1.92 13.21 -41.56
CA THR A 372 0.81 12.40 -42.10
C THR A 372 0.13 11.55 -41.03
N CYS A 373 0.53 11.68 -39.76
CA CYS A 373 0.02 10.87 -38.67
C CYS A 373 -1.45 11.21 -38.37
N SER A 374 -2.21 10.19 -37.97
CA SER A 374 -3.50 10.41 -37.32
C SER A 374 -3.25 11.05 -35.96
N LYS A 375 -3.94 12.16 -35.70
CA LYS A 375 -3.99 12.79 -34.37
C LYS A 375 -5.31 12.48 -33.70
N ARG A 376 -5.33 12.42 -32.37
CA ARG A 376 -6.59 12.31 -31.62
C ARG A 376 -7.46 13.51 -32.00
N ARG A 377 -8.65 13.25 -32.54
CA ARG A 377 -9.64 14.32 -32.73
C ARG A 377 -10.12 14.68 -31.33
N ASN A 378 -9.95 15.93 -30.91
CA ASN A 378 -10.70 16.46 -29.77
C ASN A 378 -12.18 16.42 -30.17
N ILE A 379 -12.86 15.33 -29.86
CA ILE A 379 -14.32 15.31 -29.87
C ILE A 379 -14.67 16.07 -28.60
N ASN A 380 -15.04 17.34 -28.75
CA ASN A 380 -15.72 18.08 -27.69
C ASN A 380 -17.02 17.32 -27.40
N THR A 381 -16.99 16.38 -26.46
CA THR A 381 -18.20 15.87 -25.82
C THR A 381 -18.67 16.96 -24.85
N GLY A 382 -19.17 18.05 -25.43
CA GLY A 382 -19.76 19.15 -24.70
C GLY A 382 -20.94 18.64 -23.88
N PHE A 383 -20.71 18.51 -22.58
CA PHE A 383 -21.74 18.66 -21.56
C PHE A 383 -21.10 19.48 -20.44
N TYR A 384 -20.99 20.80 -20.67
CA TYR A 384 -21.10 21.73 -19.56
C TYR A 384 -22.58 21.70 -19.16
N LEU A 385 -22.86 21.12 -18.00
CA LEU A 385 -24.13 21.39 -17.32
C LEU A 385 -23.98 22.78 -16.73
N ASP A 386 -24.59 23.77 -17.39
CA ASP A 386 -24.97 25.03 -16.76
C ASP A 386 -26.08 24.79 -15.72
#